data_AF-A0A661RKG3-F1
#
_entry.id   AF-A0A661RKG3-F1
#
_cell.length_a   1.000
_cell.length_b   1.000
_cell.length_c   1.000
_cell.angle_alpha   90.00
_cell.angle_beta   90.00
_cell.angle_gamma   90.00
#
_symmetry.space_group_name_H-M   'P 1'
#
loop_
_entity.id
_entity.type
_entity.pdbx_description
1 polymer ?
#
loop_
_entity_poly.entity_id
_entity_poly.type
_entity_poly.pdbx_seq_one_letter_code
_entity_poly.pdbx_strand_id
1 'polypeptide(L)'
;MIYKTFQELAIAEGLTLEQQRYELIEAYHNEHKAFYGCRPRNENLDLISIDDLAEMVRDLSMRESDEQYEARIHEENIVSMYSFGAPDRRTAERWAHQAA
;
A
#
# COMPACT_ATOMS: atom_id res chain seq x y z
N MET A 1 4.55 14.32 -2.08
CA MET A 1 4.78 13.79 -3.44
C MET A 1 3.40 13.68 -4.08
N ILE A 2 3.09 14.46 -5.11
CA ILE A 2 1.78 14.39 -5.78
C ILE A 2 1.86 13.17 -6.69
N TYR A 3 1.17 12.08 -6.30
CA TYR A 3 1.08 10.89 -7.13
C TYR A 3 0.25 11.24 -8.35
N LYS A 4 0.92 11.31 -9.51
CA LYS A 4 0.25 11.44 -10.80
C LYS A 4 -0.75 10.31 -10.95
N THR A 5 -1.93 10.58 -11.51
CA THR A 5 -2.89 9.52 -11.82
C THR A 5 -2.29 8.60 -12.89
N PHE A 6 -2.68 7.32 -12.90
CA PHE A 6 -2.13 6.36 -13.88
C PHE A 6 -2.41 6.79 -15.32
N GLN A 7 -3.51 7.53 -15.55
CA GLN A 7 -3.79 8.22 -16.81
C GLN A 7 -2.72 9.23 -17.21
N GLU A 8 -2.20 10.03 -16.29
CA GLU A 8 -1.15 11.02 -16.57
C GLU A 8 0.18 10.34 -16.93
N LEU A 9 0.47 9.17 -16.35
CA LEU A 9 1.63 8.35 -16.71
C LEU A 9 1.46 7.72 -18.09
N ALA A 10 0.29 7.14 -18.36
CA ALA A 10 -0.01 6.52 -19.64
C ALA A 10 0.00 7.50 -20.83
N ILE A 11 -0.52 8.72 -20.63
CA ILE A 11 -0.47 9.79 -21.64
C ILE A 11 0.99 10.23 -21.87
N ALA A 12 1.82 10.27 -20.83
CA ALA A 12 3.23 10.61 -20.95
C ALA A 12 4.04 9.53 -21.70
N GLU A 13 3.62 8.27 -21.61
CA GLU A 13 4.29 7.12 -22.27
C GLU A 13 3.71 6.77 -23.65
N GLY A 14 2.64 7.44 -24.09
CA GLY A 14 2.05 7.23 -25.42
C GLY A 14 1.35 5.88 -25.60
N LEU A 15 0.86 5.29 -24.50
CA LEU A 15 0.19 3.98 -24.51
C LEU A 15 -1.21 4.06 -25.11
N THR A 16 -1.61 3.03 -25.86
CA THR A 16 -3.00 2.87 -26.31
C THR A 16 -3.94 2.55 -25.15
N LEU A 17 -5.24 2.81 -25.29
CA LEU A 17 -6.23 2.49 -24.24
C LEU A 17 -6.24 1.02 -23.82
N GLU A 18 -5.98 0.11 -24.77
CA GLU A 18 -5.89 -1.32 -24.50
C GLU A 18 -4.66 -1.66 -23.65
N GLN A 19 -3.50 -1.06 -23.98
CA GLN A 19 -2.28 -1.22 -23.19
C GLN A 19 -2.43 -0.64 -21.79
N GLN A 20 -3.04 0.54 -21.67
CA GLN A 20 -3.34 1.16 -20.37
C GLN A 20 -4.18 0.24 -19.48
N ARG A 21 -5.20 -0.38 -20.05
CA ARG A 21 -6.03 -1.37 -19.34
C ARG A 21 -5.22 -2.58 -18.89
N TYR A 22 -4.41 -3.15 -19.78
CA TYR A 22 -3.58 -4.31 -19.45
C TYR A 22 -2.63 -4.00 -18.28
N GLU A 23 -1.93 -2.88 -18.33
CA GLU A 23 -1.01 -2.43 -17.28
C GLU A 23 -1.73 -2.22 -15.94
N LEU A 24 -2.93 -1.62 -15.96
CA LEU A 24 -3.73 -1.42 -14.75
C LEU A 24 -4.22 -2.74 -14.14
N ILE A 25 -4.65 -3.70 -14.96
CA ILE A 25 -5.07 -5.02 -14.50
C ILE A 25 -3.88 -5.77 -13.89
N GLU A 26 -2.71 -5.70 -14.53
CA GLU A 26 -1.49 -6.29 -13.99
C GLU A 26 -1.07 -5.64 -12.67
N ALA A 27 -1.09 -4.31 -12.59
CA ALA A 27 -0.81 -3.56 -11.36
C ALA A 27 -1.78 -3.96 -10.25
N TYR A 28 -3.08 -4.00 -10.52
CA TYR A 28 -4.09 -4.43 -9.56
C TYR A 28 -3.81 -5.84 -9.02
N HIS A 29 -3.52 -6.80 -9.89
CA HIS A 29 -3.17 -8.15 -9.47
C HIS A 29 -1.88 -8.20 -8.64
N ASN A 30 -0.89 -7.36 -8.94
CA ASN A 30 0.36 -7.31 -8.19
C ASN A 30 0.14 -6.72 -6.79
N GLU A 31 -0.56 -5.60 -6.67
CA GLU A 31 -0.92 -4.99 -5.39
C GLU A 31 -1.81 -5.92 -4.56
N HIS A 32 -2.82 -6.53 -5.17
CA HIS A 32 -3.69 -7.49 -4.50
C HIS A 32 -2.92 -8.71 -4.01
N LYS A 33 -1.96 -9.21 -4.78
CA LYS A 33 -1.08 -10.31 -4.35
C LYS A 33 -0.15 -9.87 -3.22
N ALA A 34 0.38 -8.65 -3.27
CA ALA A 34 1.25 -8.12 -2.22
C ALA A 34 0.50 -8.00 -0.89
N PHE A 35 -0.76 -7.56 -0.92
CA PHE A 35 -1.58 -7.36 0.27
C PHE A 35 -2.23 -8.66 0.78
N TYR A 36 -2.87 -9.44 -0.10
CA TYR A 36 -3.68 -10.61 0.28
C TYR A 36 -2.99 -11.95 0.03
N GLY A 37 -1.77 -11.96 -0.51
CA GLY A 37 -1.03 -13.18 -0.84
C GLY A 37 -1.53 -13.93 -2.08
N CYS A 38 -2.58 -13.45 -2.75
CA CYS A 38 -3.16 -14.11 -3.91
C CYS A 38 -3.64 -13.12 -4.99
N ARG A 39 -3.71 -13.59 -6.23
CA ARG A 39 -4.36 -12.85 -7.34
C ARG A 39 -5.82 -13.28 -7.44
N PRO A 40 -6.77 -12.34 -7.52
CA PRO A 40 -8.18 -12.66 -7.76
C PRO A 40 -8.32 -13.32 -9.13
N ARG A 41 -9.14 -14.39 -9.20
CA ARG A 41 -9.34 -15.18 -10.43
C ARG A 41 -10.74 -15.04 -11.05
N ASN A 42 -11.70 -14.52 -10.27
CA ASN A 42 -13.11 -14.48 -10.64
C ASN A 42 -13.61 -13.04 -10.83
N GLU A 43 -12.71 -12.07 -10.91
CA GLU A 43 -13.06 -10.67 -11.15
C GLU A 43 -12.96 -10.38 -12.65
N ASN A 44 -14.04 -9.85 -13.21
CA ASN A 44 -14.05 -9.41 -14.60
C ASN A 44 -13.65 -7.94 -14.69
N LEU A 45 -12.33 -7.72 -14.63
CA LEU A 45 -11.72 -6.38 -14.65
C LEU A 45 -11.80 -5.72 -16.05
N ASP A 46 -12.06 -6.49 -17.10
CA ASP A 46 -12.19 -5.98 -18.47
C ASP A 46 -13.43 -5.10 -18.67
N LEU A 47 -14.45 -5.27 -17.83
CA LEU A 47 -15.69 -4.48 -17.88
C LEU A 47 -15.62 -3.18 -17.08
N ILE A 48 -14.58 -2.98 -16.27
CA ILE A 48 -14.40 -1.80 -15.43
C ILE A 48 -13.83 -0.66 -16.30
N SER A 49 -14.19 0.60 -16.00
CA SER A 49 -13.59 1.74 -16.71
C SER A 49 -12.10 1.88 -16.37
N ILE A 50 -11.32 2.53 -17.23
CA ILE A 50 -9.89 2.77 -16.97
C ILE A 50 -9.71 3.65 -15.72
N ASP A 51 -10.59 4.62 -15.53
CA ASP A 51 -10.56 5.54 -14.38
C ASP A 51 -10.78 4.78 -13.07
N ASP A 52 -11.81 3.92 -13.04
CA ASP A 52 -12.12 3.11 -11.87
C ASP A 52 -11.00 2.08 -11.60
N LEU A 53 -10.41 1.47 -12.64
CA LEU A 53 -9.26 0.59 -12.48
C LEU A 53 -8.06 1.31 -11.86
N ALA A 54 -7.77 2.53 -12.31
CA ALA A 54 -6.69 3.34 -11.75
C ALA A 54 -6.95 3.72 -10.30
N GLU A 55 -8.20 4.03 -9.94
CA GLU A 55 -8.59 4.29 -8.55
C GLU A 55 -8.46 3.02 -7.69
N MET A 56 -8.89 1.86 -8.18
CA MET A 56 -8.74 0.59 -7.46
C MET A 56 -7.27 0.25 -7.17
N VAL A 57 -6.39 0.40 -8.18
CA VAL A 57 -4.94 0.20 -7.99
C VAL A 57 -4.39 1.17 -6.96
N ARG A 58 -4.76 2.46 -7.06
CA ARG A 58 -4.32 3.50 -6.12
C ARG A 58 -4.76 3.16 -4.69
N ASP A 59 -6.03 2.83 -4.50
CA ASP A 59 -6.58 2.48 -3.19
C ASP A 59 -5.86 1.27 -2.58
N LEU A 60 -5.61 0.23 -3.37
CA LEU A 60 -4.83 -0.92 -2.90
C LEU A 60 -3.38 -0.54 -2.56
N SER A 61 -2.72 0.25 -3.40
CA SER A 61 -1.32 0.68 -3.16
C SER A 61 -1.18 1.60 -1.93
N MET A 62 -2.28 2.26 -1.52
CA MET A 62 -2.33 3.11 -0.33
C MET A 62 -2.72 2.35 0.93
N ARG A 63 -3.18 1.10 0.81
CA ARG A 63 -3.47 0.27 1.99
C ARG A 63 -2.17 -0.15 2.64
N GLU A 64 -2.05 0.20 3.92
CA GLU A 64 -0.98 -0.29 4.78
C GLU A 64 -1.12 -1.80 4.94
N SER A 65 -0.11 -2.58 4.53
CA SER A 65 -0.12 -4.03 4.73
C SER A 65 -0.12 -4.37 6.22
N ASP A 66 -0.58 -5.57 6.60
CA ASP A 66 -0.56 -6.02 8.01
C ASP A 66 0.85 -5.88 8.62
N GLU A 67 1.89 -6.24 7.86
CA GLU A 67 3.29 -6.08 8.30
C GLU A 67 3.68 -4.61 8.52
N GLN A 68 3.25 -3.71 7.63
CA GLN A 68 3.51 -2.27 7.77
C GLN A 68 2.75 -1.68 8.97
N TYR A 69 1.51 -2.10 9.16
CA TYR A 69 0.66 -1.69 10.28
C TYR A 69 1.28 -2.12 11.60
N GLU A 70 1.65 -3.40 11.74
CA GLU A 70 2.29 -3.93 12.94
C GLU A 70 3.64 -3.24 13.21
N ALA A 71 4.45 -3.01 12.17
CA ALA A 71 5.71 -2.27 12.31
C ALA A 71 5.49 -0.82 12.77
N ARG A 72 4.47 -0.12 12.24
CA ARG A 72 4.12 1.24 12.66
C ARG A 72 3.64 1.27 14.09
N ILE A 73 2.72 0.39 14.48
CA ILE A 73 2.22 0.30 15.86
C ILE A 73 3.35 -0.04 16.83
N HIS A 74 4.25 -0.95 16.45
CA HIS A 74 5.43 -1.27 17.24
C HIS A 74 6.33 -0.04 17.44
N GLU A 75 6.60 0.71 16.37
CA GLU A 75 7.40 1.94 16.45
C GLU A 75 6.70 3.03 17.26
N GLU A 76 5.39 3.23 17.09
CA GLU A 76 4.58 4.16 17.90
C GLU A 76 4.63 3.81 19.39
N ASN A 77 4.56 2.52 19.72
CA ASN A 77 4.73 2.04 21.09
C ASN A 77 6.12 2.38 21.64
N ILE A 78 7.20 2.14 20.88
CA ILE A 78 8.56 2.54 21.27
C ILE A 78 8.64 4.05 21.48
N VAL A 79 8.09 4.84 20.54
CA VAL A 79 8.13 6.30 20.62
C VAL A 79 7.37 6.81 21.84
N SER A 80 6.24 6.19 22.19
CA SER A 80 5.47 6.54 23.38
C SER A 80 6.28 6.36 24.68
N MET A 81 7.22 5.40 24.72
CA MET A 81 8.06 5.17 25.91
C MET A 81 8.99 6.35 26.20
N TYR A 82 9.41 7.13 25.19
CA TYR A 82 10.14 8.37 25.44
C TYR A 82 9.31 9.38 26.21
N SER A 83 8.01 9.49 25.91
CA SER A 83 7.08 10.36 26.65
C SER A 83 6.91 9.90 28.11
N PHE A 84 7.13 8.62 28.40
CA PHE A 84 7.16 8.06 29.76
C PHE A 84 8.54 8.11 30.43
N GLY A 85 9.53 8.75 29.78
CA GLY A 85 10.86 8.99 30.37
C GLY A 85 11.91 7.95 30.02
N ALA A 86 11.70 7.12 28.99
CA ALA A 86 12.78 6.28 28.48
C ALA A 86 13.95 7.16 27.99
N PRO A 87 15.18 6.95 28.48
CA PRO A 87 16.32 7.81 28.14
C PRO A 87 16.95 7.53 26.78
N ASP A 88 16.70 6.34 26.21
CA ASP A 88 17.27 5.88 24.95
C ASP A 88 16.38 4.83 24.29
N ARG A 89 16.61 4.58 22.99
CA ARG A 89 15.82 3.62 22.19
C ARG A 89 15.85 2.21 22.77
N ARG A 90 17.00 1.75 23.27
CA ARG A 90 17.14 0.40 23.80
C ARG A 90 16.28 0.20 25.05
N THR A 91 16.18 1.23 25.88
CA THR A 91 15.33 1.24 27.07
C THR A 91 13.85 1.34 26.68
N ALA A 92 13.52 2.18 25.69
CA ALA A 92 12.18 2.31 25.14
C ALA A 92 11.66 0.98 24.55
N GLU A 93 12.45 0.29 23.72
CA GLU A 93 12.13 -1.04 23.16
C GLU A 93 11.86 -2.06 24.27
N ARG A 94 12.71 -2.10 25.29
CA ARG A 94 12.55 -3.03 26.42
C ARG A 94 11.28 -2.74 27.24
N TRP A 95 10.94 -1.47 27.46
CA TRP A 95 9.72 -1.08 28.18
C TRP A 95 8.47 -1.34 27.36
N ALA A 96 8.49 -1.07 26.05
CA ALA A 96 7.39 -1.38 25.14
C ALA A 96 7.08 -2.89 25.14
N HIS A 97 8.11 -3.76 25.13
CA HIS A 97 7.93 -5.21 25.23
C HIS A 97 7.39 -5.67 26.60
N GLN A 98 7.61 -4.92 27.68
CA GLN A 98 7.07 -5.24 29.01
C GLN A 98 5.63 -4.78 29.20
N ALA A 99 5.17 -3.82 28.40
CA ALA A 99 3.82 -3.25 28.46
C ALA A 99 2.82 -3.97 27.53
N ALA A 100 3.30 -4.74 26.56
CA ALA A 100 2.52 -5.62 25.68
C ALA A 100 2.18 -6.96 26.37
#